data_AF-A0A7C5LTU0-F1
#
_entry.id   AF-A0A7C5LTU0-F1
#
_cell.length_a   1.000
_cell.length_b   1.000
_cell.length_c   1.000
_cell.angle_alpha   90.00
_cell.angle_beta   90.00
_cell.angle_gamma   90.00
#
_symmetry.space_group_name_H-M   'P 1'
#
loop_
_entity.id
_entity.type
_entity.pdbx_description
1 polymer ?
#
loop_
_entity_poly.entity_id
_entity_poly.type
_entity_poly.pdbx_seq_one_letter_code
_entity_poly.pdbx_strand_id
1 'polypeptide(L)'
;MNILRLLGFFGLGIFLGLGPRLPDIVYDAPEPSLEIEAPQPNKYRISEPARTGDILINQLGYMTDDPKFASIVQPLSTPISWQIKDATGHIVLSGKSRYFGQDPASGLTYHTVDFSALTIPADGYILQAAGKSSAPFSIRRNLYGRLKTDALLYFTHSLAGAPIKAEFAR
;
A
#
# COMPACT_ATOMS: atom_id res chain seq x y z
N MET A 1 -41.43 41.39 -30.36
CA MET A 1 -40.64 40.29 -29.77
C MET A 1 -39.33 40.22 -30.55
N ASN A 2 -38.33 41.03 -30.20
CA ASN A 2 -37.15 40.62 -29.39
C ASN A 2 -36.38 39.44 -30.03
N ILE A 3 -35.06 39.43 -30.33
CA ILE A 3 -33.86 40.27 -30.05
C ILE A 3 -32.83 39.87 -31.14
N LEU A 4 -32.36 40.77 -32.02
CA LEU A 4 -31.15 41.63 -31.97
C LEU A 4 -29.83 40.96 -32.42
N ARG A 5 -29.42 41.31 -33.65
CA ARG A 5 -28.03 41.38 -34.12
C ARG A 5 -27.31 42.51 -33.39
N LEU A 6 -26.03 42.37 -33.05
CA LEU A 6 -25.06 43.44 -33.29
C LEU A 6 -23.60 42.95 -33.22
N LEU A 7 -22.96 43.01 -34.38
CA LEU A 7 -21.51 43.03 -34.55
C LEU A 7 -21.04 44.48 -34.40
N GLY A 8 -19.85 44.66 -33.82
CA GLY A 8 -19.01 45.84 -34.00
C GLY A 8 -18.72 46.58 -32.70
N PHE A 9 -17.45 46.91 -32.46
CA PHE A 9 -16.92 48.28 -32.57
C PHE A 9 -15.43 48.34 -32.19
N PHE A 10 -14.61 48.84 -33.13
CA PHE A 10 -13.51 49.82 -32.99
C PHE A 10 -12.28 49.48 -32.13
N GLY A 11 -11.06 49.46 -32.69
CA GLY A 11 -10.20 50.62 -33.01
C GLY A 11 -9.09 50.69 -31.93
N LEU A 12 -7.86 51.20 -32.06
CA LEU A 12 -7.06 51.95 -33.02
C LEU A 12 -5.63 51.93 -32.43
N GLY A 13 -4.54 51.78 -33.20
CA GLY A 13 -3.19 52.00 -32.63
C GLY A 13 -2.03 51.50 -33.49
N ILE A 14 -1.43 52.41 -34.25
CA ILE A 14 -0.25 52.21 -35.10
C ILE A 14 1.01 52.19 -34.22
N PHE A 15 1.96 51.28 -34.49
CA PHE A 15 3.36 51.49 -34.13
C PHE A 15 4.27 51.03 -35.28
N LEU A 16 5.00 51.99 -35.85
CA LEU A 16 6.08 51.82 -36.82
C LEU A 16 7.38 51.52 -36.07
N GLY A 17 8.11 50.47 -36.46
CA GLY A 17 9.45 50.18 -35.94
C GLY A 17 10.16 49.14 -36.81
N LEU A 18 11.14 49.61 -37.59
CA LEU A 18 12.03 48.79 -38.42
C LEU A 18 12.80 47.76 -37.57
N GLY A 19 12.69 46.49 -37.94
CA GLY A 19 13.59 45.41 -37.54
C GLY A 19 13.37 44.22 -38.50
N PRO A 20 14.40 43.46 -38.90
CA PRO A 20 14.19 42.32 -39.78
C PRO A 20 13.20 41.35 -39.12
N ARG A 21 12.10 41.02 -39.82
CA ARG A 21 11.20 39.94 -39.41
C ARG A 21 12.03 38.67 -39.31
N LEU A 22 12.19 38.13 -38.10
CA LEU A 22 12.62 36.75 -37.93
C LEU A 22 11.62 35.88 -38.72
N PRO A 23 12.08 34.87 -39.47
CA PRO A 23 11.15 33.97 -40.15
C PRO A 23 10.25 33.33 -39.09
N ASP A 24 8.97 33.17 -39.42
CA ASP A 24 8.03 32.40 -38.61
C ASP A 24 8.57 30.97 -38.51
N ILE A 25 9.32 30.69 -37.45
CA ILE A 25 9.64 29.33 -37.06
C ILE A 25 8.34 28.73 -36.56
N VAL A 26 7.63 28.07 -37.47
CA VAL A 26 6.62 27.07 -37.11
C VAL A 26 7.37 26.00 -36.33
N TYR A 27 7.23 26.03 -35.00
CA TYR A 27 7.55 24.88 -34.17
C TYR A 27 6.56 23.79 -34.54
N ASP A 28 6.94 22.94 -35.49
CA ASP A 28 6.33 21.61 -35.62
C ASP A 28 6.86 20.79 -34.44
N ALA A 29 6.25 21.03 -33.27
CA ALA A 29 6.49 20.17 -32.12
C ALA A 29 5.97 18.79 -32.52
N PRO A 30 6.81 17.75 -32.58
CA PRO A 30 6.31 16.42 -32.85
C PRO A 30 5.24 16.14 -31.80
N GLU A 31 4.02 15.81 -32.25
CA GLU A 31 3.00 15.37 -31.30
C GLU A 31 3.60 14.23 -30.48
N PRO A 32 3.59 14.33 -29.14
CA PRO A 32 4.16 13.28 -28.31
C PRO A 32 3.36 12.00 -28.57
N SER A 33 3.93 11.09 -29.34
CA SER A 33 3.46 9.70 -29.51
C SER A 33 3.77 8.87 -28.26
N LEU A 34 3.61 9.48 -27.09
CA LEU A 34 3.53 8.75 -25.84
C LEU A 34 2.09 8.27 -25.72
N GLU A 35 1.82 7.11 -26.30
CA GLU A 35 0.76 6.26 -25.78
C GLU A 35 1.17 5.95 -24.34
N ILE A 36 0.68 6.76 -23.40
CA ILE A 36 0.83 6.49 -21.98
C ILE A 36 0.04 5.22 -21.75
N GLU A 37 0.73 4.08 -21.77
CA GLU A 37 0.18 2.81 -21.34
C GLU A 37 -0.47 3.06 -19.98
N ALA A 38 -1.79 2.92 -19.93
CA ALA A 38 -2.53 3.14 -18.70
C ALA A 38 -1.85 2.30 -17.61
N PRO A 39 -1.63 2.86 -16.40
CA PRO A 39 -0.97 2.12 -15.35
C PRO A 39 -1.68 0.78 -15.18
N GLN A 40 -0.94 -0.30 -15.40
CA GLN A 40 -1.46 -1.65 -15.26
C GLN A 40 -2.14 -1.75 -13.89
N PRO A 41 -3.36 -2.34 -13.80
CA PRO A 41 -4.10 -2.42 -12.55
C PRO A 41 -3.18 -2.98 -11.48
N ASN A 42 -3.14 -2.27 -10.35
CA ASN A 42 -2.26 -2.59 -9.23
C ASN A 42 -2.24 -4.11 -8.93
N LYS A 43 -1.07 -4.74 -9.08
CA LYS A 43 -0.85 -6.12 -8.64
C LYS A 43 -1.00 -6.26 -7.10
N TYR A 44 -1.00 -5.14 -6.39
CA TYR A 44 -1.28 -5.06 -4.97
C TYR A 44 -2.79 -5.23 -4.75
N ARG A 45 -3.19 -6.43 -4.33
CA ARG A 45 -4.54 -6.70 -3.82
C ARG A 45 -4.84 -5.62 -2.78
N ILE A 46 -5.79 -4.74 -3.07
CA ILE A 46 -6.34 -3.85 -2.05
C ILE A 46 -6.93 -4.78 -1.00
N SER A 47 -6.37 -4.80 0.20
CA SER A 47 -6.84 -5.69 1.26
C SER A 47 -8.30 -5.37 1.52
N GLU A 48 -9.19 -6.34 1.37
CA GLU A 48 -10.57 -6.17 1.81
C GLU A 48 -10.61 -5.68 3.26
N PRO A 49 -11.58 -4.81 3.61
CA PRO A 49 -11.74 -4.41 4.99
C PRO A 49 -11.97 -5.65 5.85
N ALA A 50 -11.44 -5.60 7.08
CA ALA A 50 -11.58 -6.69 8.03
C ALA A 50 -13.06 -7.06 8.22
N ARG A 51 -13.32 -8.36 8.38
CA ARG A 51 -14.65 -8.93 8.59
C ARG A 51 -14.62 -9.87 9.77
N THR A 52 -15.81 -10.12 10.33
CA THR A 52 -15.98 -11.14 11.36
C THR A 52 -15.42 -12.49 10.90
N GLY A 53 -14.54 -13.07 11.71
CA GLY A 53 -13.82 -14.30 11.43
C GLY A 53 -12.39 -14.09 10.93
N ASP A 54 -11.99 -12.86 10.61
CA ASP A 54 -10.64 -12.60 10.11
C ASP A 54 -9.60 -12.74 11.22
N ILE A 55 -8.43 -13.26 10.83
CA ILE A 55 -7.22 -13.30 11.64
C ILE A 55 -6.22 -12.34 11.00
N LEU A 56 -6.02 -11.20 11.66
CA LEU A 56 -5.15 -10.13 11.21
C LEU A 56 -3.75 -10.34 11.82
N ILE A 57 -2.76 -10.42 10.94
CA ILE A 57 -1.36 -10.64 11.26
C ILE A 57 -0.47 -9.67 10.48
N ASN A 58 0.79 -9.52 10.88
CA ASN A 58 1.81 -8.99 10.00
C ASN A 58 2.15 -10.03 8.93
N GLN A 59 1.73 -9.78 7.69
CA GLN A 59 1.92 -10.71 6.57
C GLN A 59 3.38 -10.93 6.18
N LEU A 60 4.27 -9.99 6.49
CA LEU A 60 5.71 -10.20 6.29
C LEU A 60 6.26 -11.17 7.34
N GLY A 61 5.82 -11.01 8.59
CA GLY A 61 6.23 -11.84 9.72
C GLY A 61 6.55 -11.04 10.98
N TYR A 62 7.31 -11.65 11.87
CA TYR A 62 7.70 -11.09 13.16
C TYR A 62 9.20 -11.31 13.44
N MET A 63 9.79 -10.43 14.25
CA MET A 63 11.17 -10.59 14.69
C MET A 63 11.28 -11.59 15.84
N THR A 64 12.35 -12.39 15.85
CA THR A 64 12.56 -13.47 16.85
C THR A 64 12.42 -12.98 18.29
N ASP A 65 13.02 -11.84 18.63
CA ASP A 65 13.15 -11.36 20.01
C ASP A 65 12.17 -10.24 20.38
N ASP A 66 11.27 -9.88 19.45
CA ASP A 66 10.30 -8.79 19.65
C ASP A 66 8.92 -9.31 20.09
N PRO A 67 8.08 -8.45 20.70
CA PRO A 67 6.67 -8.77 20.95
C PRO A 67 5.91 -9.11 19.65
N LYS A 68 5.02 -10.10 19.74
CA LYS A 68 4.27 -10.62 18.58
C LYS A 68 2.80 -10.72 18.92
N PHE A 69 2.01 -9.92 18.21
CA PHE A 69 0.56 -9.87 18.38
C PHE A 69 -0.17 -10.11 17.07
N ALA A 70 -1.32 -10.77 17.19
CA ALA A 70 -2.32 -10.90 16.14
C ALA A 70 -3.68 -10.51 16.68
N SER A 71 -4.58 -10.12 15.77
CA SER A 71 -5.94 -9.75 16.13
C SER A 71 -6.94 -10.73 15.50
N ILE A 72 -7.88 -11.23 16.29
CA ILE A 72 -9.00 -12.05 15.81
C ILE A 72 -10.26 -11.19 15.85
N VAL A 73 -10.96 -11.09 14.73
CA VAL A 73 -12.23 -10.37 14.63
C VAL A 73 -13.38 -11.30 15.01
N GLN A 74 -13.95 -11.13 16.20
CA GLN A 74 -15.06 -11.94 16.69
C GLN A 74 -15.95 -11.12 17.63
N PRO A 75 -17.29 -11.18 17.49
CA PRO A 75 -18.24 -10.38 18.27
C PRO A 75 -18.40 -10.85 19.73
N LEU A 76 -17.89 -12.03 20.07
CA LEU A 76 -17.99 -12.61 21.40
C LEU A 76 -16.98 -11.97 22.35
N SER A 77 -17.31 -11.81 23.62
CA SER A 77 -16.35 -11.33 24.65
C SER A 77 -15.55 -12.46 25.31
N THR A 78 -15.86 -13.71 25.00
CA THR A 78 -15.21 -14.89 25.59
C THR A 78 -13.85 -15.17 24.95
N PRO A 79 -12.81 -15.55 25.73
CA PRO A 79 -11.50 -15.92 25.20
C PRO A 79 -11.56 -17.05 24.16
N ILE A 80 -10.88 -16.85 23.04
CA ILE A 80 -10.86 -17.77 21.89
C ILE A 80 -9.61 -18.67 21.99
N SER A 81 -9.79 -19.98 21.84
CA SER A 81 -8.66 -20.90 21.68
C SER A 81 -7.93 -20.65 20.36
N TRP A 82 -6.62 -20.61 20.41
CA TRP A 82 -5.77 -20.48 19.24
C TRP A 82 -4.58 -21.43 19.28
N GLN A 83 -4.04 -21.75 18.11
CA GLN A 83 -2.84 -22.54 17.93
C GLN A 83 -2.03 -22.02 16.75
N ILE A 84 -0.70 -22.07 16.85
CA ILE A 84 0.22 -21.82 15.75
C ILE A 84 0.77 -23.16 15.30
N LYS A 85 0.70 -23.40 13.99
CA LYS A 85 1.29 -24.55 13.33
C LYS A 85 2.51 -24.15 12.52
N ASP A 86 3.52 -25.01 12.48
CA ASP A 86 4.62 -24.89 11.54
C ASP A 86 4.21 -25.36 10.12
N ALA A 87 5.13 -25.23 9.16
CA ALA A 87 4.90 -25.63 7.77
C ALA A 87 4.62 -27.14 7.58
N THR A 88 4.95 -27.98 8.56
CA THR A 88 4.64 -29.43 8.55
C THR A 88 3.26 -29.73 9.13
N GLY A 89 2.60 -28.73 9.72
CA GLY A 89 1.28 -28.84 10.34
C GLY A 89 1.32 -29.18 11.83
N HIS A 90 2.50 -29.30 12.43
CA HIS A 90 2.64 -29.55 13.87
C HIS A 90 2.32 -28.29 14.68
N ILE A 91 1.59 -28.46 15.78
CA ILE A 91 1.28 -27.36 16.69
C ILE A 91 2.54 -27.05 17.51
N VAL A 92 3.06 -25.83 17.35
CA VAL A 92 4.27 -25.37 18.04
C VAL A 92 3.96 -24.47 19.23
N LEU A 93 2.79 -23.85 19.25
CA LEU A 93 2.32 -23.02 20.36
C LEU A 93 0.79 -22.98 20.37
N SER A 94 0.18 -22.87 21.55
CA SER A 94 -1.27 -22.71 21.69
C SER A 94 -1.61 -21.89 22.91
N GLY A 95 -2.78 -21.28 22.92
CA GLY A 95 -3.23 -20.50 24.07
C GLY A 95 -4.67 -19.99 23.94
N LYS A 96 -4.97 -18.97 24.73
CA LYS A 96 -6.25 -18.24 24.74
C LYS A 96 -6.03 -16.78 24.36
N SER A 97 -6.94 -16.22 23.59
CA SER A 97 -6.92 -14.80 23.27
C SER A 97 -7.35 -13.97 24.47
N ARG A 98 -7.01 -12.68 24.45
CA ARG A 98 -7.54 -11.68 25.37
C ARG A 98 -8.58 -10.84 24.65
N TYR A 99 -9.76 -10.68 25.24
CA TYR A 99 -10.75 -9.74 24.73
C TYR A 99 -10.19 -8.32 24.74
N PHE A 100 -10.19 -7.66 23.59
CA PHE A 100 -9.74 -6.28 23.46
C PHE A 100 -10.91 -5.30 23.58
N GLY A 101 -12.02 -5.60 22.90
CA GLY A 101 -13.19 -4.71 22.85
C GLY A 101 -13.64 -4.43 21.44
N GLN A 102 -14.69 -3.62 21.34
CA GLN A 102 -15.12 -3.04 20.07
C GLN A 102 -14.25 -1.81 19.75
N ASP A 103 -13.74 -1.76 18.53
CA ASP A 103 -13.10 -0.57 17.97
C ASP A 103 -14.17 0.34 17.34
N PRO A 104 -14.32 1.61 17.79
CA PRO A 104 -15.33 2.52 17.24
C PRO A 104 -15.12 2.86 15.75
N ALA A 105 -13.87 2.84 15.26
CA ALA A 105 -13.57 3.24 13.89
C ALA A 105 -14.05 2.20 12.87
N SER A 106 -13.89 0.92 13.19
CA SER A 106 -14.36 -0.19 12.35
C SER A 106 -15.73 -0.74 12.76
N GLY A 107 -16.19 -0.48 13.98
CA GLY A 107 -17.39 -1.10 14.56
C GLY A 107 -17.19 -2.60 14.89
N LEU A 108 -16.00 -3.14 14.69
CA LEU A 108 -15.68 -4.55 14.86
C LEU A 108 -15.15 -4.83 16.27
N THR A 109 -15.34 -6.06 16.72
CA THR A 109 -14.85 -6.54 18.01
C THR A 109 -13.62 -7.40 17.82
N TYR A 110 -12.58 -7.10 18.61
CA TYR A 110 -11.28 -7.73 18.48
C TYR A 110 -10.89 -8.51 19.73
N HIS A 111 -10.06 -9.52 19.49
CA HIS A 111 -9.29 -10.22 20.50
C HIS A 111 -7.82 -10.17 20.14
N THR A 112 -6.95 -10.02 21.14
CA THR A 112 -5.50 -10.06 20.98
C THR A 112 -4.98 -11.46 21.25
N VAL A 113 -4.11 -11.94 20.36
CA VAL A 113 -3.31 -13.15 20.55
C VAL A 113 -1.87 -12.70 20.78
N ASP A 114 -1.32 -13.02 21.95
CA ASP A 114 0.11 -12.86 22.25
C ASP A 114 0.81 -14.21 22.05
N PHE A 115 1.75 -14.24 21.12
CA PHE A 115 2.58 -15.40 20.83
C PHE A 115 4.06 -15.04 20.85
N SER A 116 4.43 -14.02 21.63
CA SER A 116 5.79 -13.53 21.77
C SER A 116 6.78 -14.61 22.21
N ALA A 117 6.28 -15.64 22.93
CA ALA A 117 7.04 -16.82 23.34
C ALA A 117 7.55 -17.69 22.18
N LEU A 118 6.99 -17.57 20.97
CA LEU A 118 7.49 -18.27 19.78
C LEU A 118 8.70 -17.52 19.23
N THR A 119 9.90 -18.02 19.52
CA THR A 119 11.18 -17.40 19.11
C THR A 119 11.91 -18.20 18.03
N ILE A 120 11.48 -19.43 17.74
CA ILE A 120 12.13 -20.29 16.75
C ILE A 120 11.98 -19.68 15.35
N PRO A 121 13.09 -19.37 14.65
CA PRO A 121 13.00 -18.83 13.30
C PRO A 121 12.53 -19.90 12.31
N ALA A 122 11.47 -19.63 11.57
CA ALA A 122 11.02 -20.44 10.45
C ALA A 122 10.06 -19.64 9.54
N ASP A 123 9.75 -20.22 8.39
CA ASP A 123 8.74 -19.72 7.46
C ASP A 123 7.50 -20.58 7.50
N GLY A 124 6.38 -20.03 7.02
CA GLY A 124 5.16 -20.80 6.82
C GLY A 124 4.40 -21.12 8.10
N TYR A 125 4.59 -20.34 9.17
CA TYR A 125 3.74 -20.45 10.34
C TYR A 125 2.30 -20.04 10.00
N ILE A 126 1.32 -20.76 10.56
CA ILE A 126 -0.10 -20.47 10.39
C ILE A 126 -0.76 -20.38 11.75
N LEU A 127 -1.43 -19.25 12.02
CA LEU A 127 -2.27 -19.08 13.21
C LEU A 127 -3.68 -19.57 12.90
N GLN A 128 -4.19 -20.47 13.73
CA GLN A 128 -5.56 -20.98 13.65
C GLN A 128 -6.35 -20.59 14.89
N ALA A 129 -7.54 -20.03 14.68
CA ALA A 129 -8.47 -19.65 15.75
C ALA A 129 -9.90 -19.63 15.19
N ALA A 130 -10.90 -19.97 16.01
CA ALA A 130 -12.32 -19.92 15.64
C ALA A 130 -12.66 -20.61 14.28
N GLY A 131 -12.00 -21.72 13.96
CA GLY A 131 -12.21 -22.46 12.71
C GLY A 131 -11.62 -21.79 11.45
N LYS A 132 -10.82 -20.74 11.61
CA LYS A 132 -10.15 -20.00 10.54
C LYS A 132 -8.64 -20.12 10.65
N SER A 133 -7.95 -19.85 9.54
CA SER A 133 -6.49 -19.85 9.43
C SER A 133 -6.02 -18.52 8.86
N SER A 134 -4.90 -17.99 9.38
CA SER A 134 -4.23 -16.83 8.81
C SER A 134 -3.55 -17.16 7.48
N ALA A 135 -3.10 -16.12 6.77
CA ALA A 135 -2.03 -16.27 5.79
C ALA A 135 -0.74 -16.82 6.47
N PRO A 136 0.13 -17.50 5.73
CA PRO A 136 1.43 -17.92 6.27
C PRO A 136 2.28 -16.70 6.61
N PHE A 137 3.05 -16.79 7.70
CA PHE A 137 3.99 -15.74 8.11
C PHE A 137 5.31 -16.33 8.56
N SER A 138 6.33 -15.45 8.67
CA SER A 138 7.70 -15.83 9.02
C SER A 138 8.08 -15.32 10.40
N ILE A 139 8.99 -16.03 11.09
CA ILE A 139 9.70 -15.50 12.26
C ILE A 139 11.20 -15.48 11.93
N ARG A 140 11.82 -14.29 11.97
CA ARG A 140 13.20 -14.10 11.52
C ARG A 140 13.91 -13.00 12.31
N ARG A 141 15.23 -13.07 12.48
CA ARG A 141 15.99 -12.02 13.18
C ARG A 141 16.06 -10.69 12.43
N ASN A 142 16.21 -10.70 11.10
CA ASN A 142 16.38 -9.49 10.29
C ASN A 142 15.25 -9.32 9.27
N LEU A 143 14.00 -9.37 9.76
CA LEU A 143 12.82 -9.36 8.89
C LEU A 143 12.72 -8.08 8.04
N TYR A 144 12.97 -6.92 8.64
CA TYR A 144 12.80 -5.61 7.99
C TYR A 144 14.06 -5.08 7.30
N GLY A 145 15.12 -5.90 7.19
CA GLY A 145 16.41 -5.46 6.66
C GLY A 145 16.32 -4.88 5.24
N ARG A 146 15.51 -5.48 4.36
CA ARG A 146 15.28 -4.98 2.99
C ARG A 146 14.38 -3.75 2.94
N LEU A 147 13.36 -3.68 3.80
CA LEU A 147 12.40 -2.59 3.84
C LEU A 147 13.08 -1.23 3.97
N LYS A 148 14.18 -1.14 4.74
CA LYS A 148 14.98 0.08 4.84
C LYS A 148 15.51 0.55 3.48
N THR A 149 16.11 -0.36 2.72
CA THR A 149 16.68 -0.04 1.40
C THR A 149 15.57 0.29 0.40
N ASP A 150 14.51 -0.51 0.37
CA ASP A 150 13.39 -0.35 -0.55
C ASP A 150 12.64 0.98 -0.30
N ALA A 151 12.47 1.37 0.97
CA ALA A 151 11.85 2.64 1.33
C ALA A 151 12.69 3.86 0.92
N LEU A 152 14.02 3.77 0.97
CA LEU A 152 14.90 4.85 0.50
C LEU A 152 14.87 4.98 -1.03
N LEU A 153 14.75 3.85 -1.74
CA LEU A 153 14.70 3.83 -3.19
C LEU A 153 13.47 4.58 -3.75
N TYR A 154 12.36 4.61 -3.00
CA TYR A 154 11.18 5.43 -3.35
C TYR A 154 11.53 6.89 -3.66
N PHE A 155 12.39 7.51 -2.85
CA PHE A 155 12.78 8.91 -3.06
C PHE A 155 13.61 9.08 -4.32
N THR A 156 14.45 8.11 -4.68
CA THR A 156 15.20 8.12 -5.94
C THR A 156 14.27 8.03 -7.15
N HIS A 157 13.20 7.22 -7.05
CA HIS A 157 12.20 7.09 -8.12
C HIS A 157 11.28 8.30 -8.26
N SER A 158 11.12 9.09 -7.20
CA SER A 158 10.20 10.24 -7.17
C SER A 158 10.86 11.56 -7.60
N LEU A 159 12.14 11.53 -8.00
CA LEU A 159 12.84 12.73 -8.45
C LEU A 159 12.29 13.22 -9.81
N ALA A 160 11.78 14.44 -9.85
CA ALA A 160 11.48 15.14 -11.09
C ALA A 160 12.72 15.89 -11.60
N GLY A 161 13.01 15.80 -12.90
CA GLY A 161 14.05 16.59 -13.56
C GLY A 161 15.45 15.96 -13.66
N ALA A 162 15.63 14.71 -13.21
CA ALA A 162 16.85 13.94 -13.46
C ALA A 162 16.50 12.54 -14.00
N PRO A 163 17.20 12.04 -15.03
CA PRO A 163 17.00 10.68 -15.51
C PRO A 163 17.39 9.68 -14.41
N ILE A 164 16.50 8.74 -14.12
CA ILE A 164 16.78 7.63 -13.20
C ILE A 164 17.81 6.73 -13.88
N LYS A 165 19.04 6.70 -13.37
CA LYS A 165 20.06 5.78 -13.88
C LYS A 165 19.64 4.34 -13.61
N ALA A 166 19.92 3.43 -14.54
CA ALA A 166 19.54 2.01 -14.44
C ALA A 166 20.05 1.32 -13.17
N GLU A 167 21.16 1.79 -12.59
CA GLU A 167 21.70 1.30 -11.32
C GLU A 167 20.75 1.52 -10.12
N PHE A 168 19.79 2.44 -10.24
CA PHE A 168 18.76 2.74 -9.24
C PHE A 168 17.35 2.30 -9.67
N ALA A 169 17.22 1.53 -10.76
CA ALA A 169 15.94 1.02 -11.27
C ALA A 169 15.77 -0.48 -11.02
N ARG A 170 15.81 -0.89 -9.73
CA ARG A 170 15.67 -2.29 -9.32
C ARG A 170 14.27 -2.62 -8.82
#